data_AF-A0A2T9Z984-F1
#
_entry.id   AF-A0A2T9Z984-F1
#
_cell.length_a   1.000
_cell.length_b   1.000
_cell.length_c   1.000
_cell.angle_alpha   90.00
_cell.angle_beta   90.00
_cell.angle_gamma   90.00
#
_symmetry.space_group_name_H-M   'P 1'
#
loop_
_entity.id
_entity.type
_entity.pdbx_description
1 polymer ?
#
loop_
_entity_poly.entity_id
_entity_poly.type
_entity_poly.pdbx_seq_one_letter_code
_entity_poly.pdbx_strand_id
1 'polypeptide(L)'
;MYIERCPFCNKNTPETIKHMLIECFRWNSIRHETIIFNIPRLYRTVTIDQSTNNQALNQVIMSENRENKSRTRSLEPEIFTNDESVEPFRWIRRYELYSKKEGWDESKQLELLELFLDGKALNWFEQKVDSFKTWKDAKEAFLSKFDSHETELRSWRELQTLKQNKEEDLEEFILKIEKLFERSNIRDSTIKFKCLLSSVLPKYQKLIIKEKIKSYDEALTTSLEQEAVEKICRMDVIEKETESQGFNIQVNELKHTVKNSEN
;
A
#
# COMPACT_ATOMS: atom_id res chain seq x y z
N MET A 1 12.28 53.90 11.77
CA MET A 1 13.74 53.75 11.69
C MET A 1 13.99 52.36 11.11
N TYR A 2 14.13 52.27 9.79
CA TYR A 2 14.31 50.97 9.13
C TYR A 2 15.65 50.40 9.58
N ILE A 3 15.64 49.18 10.10
CA ILE A 3 16.85 48.50 10.53
C ILE A 3 17.61 48.16 9.24
N GLU A 4 18.62 48.94 8.89
CA GLU A 4 19.42 48.78 7.67
C GLU A 4 20.33 47.55 7.70
N ARG A 5 20.16 46.67 8.69
CA ARG A 5 21.08 45.57 8.98
C ARG A 5 20.31 44.31 9.34
N CYS A 6 20.45 43.28 8.51
CA CYS A 6 19.81 42.00 8.75
C CYS A 6 20.31 41.39 10.07
N PRO A 7 19.45 40.90 10.98
CA PRO A 7 19.82 40.51 12.33
C PRO A 7 20.55 39.16 12.34
N PHE A 8 20.41 38.39 11.25
CA PHE A 8 20.92 37.02 11.13
C PHE A 8 22.26 36.96 10.42
N CYS A 9 22.43 37.69 9.31
CA CYS A 9 23.71 37.73 8.58
C CYS A 9 24.55 38.98 8.88
N ASN A 10 24.01 39.94 9.64
CA ASN A 10 24.68 41.18 10.09
C ASN A 10 25.22 42.07 8.95
N LYS A 11 24.72 41.89 7.72
CA LYS A 11 25.06 42.71 6.55
C LYS A 11 24.16 43.94 6.47
N ASN A 12 24.73 45.06 6.02
CA ASN A 12 24.00 46.31 5.78
C ASN A 12 23.17 46.21 4.49
N THR A 13 22.10 45.44 4.56
CA THR A 13 21.17 45.20 3.45
C THR A 13 19.76 45.29 3.99
N PRO A 14 18.82 45.95 3.29
CA PRO A 14 17.45 46.04 3.74
C PRO A 14 16.84 44.64 3.85
N GLU A 15 16.14 44.37 4.96
CA GLU A 15 15.40 43.13 5.19
C GLU A 15 14.20 43.01 4.23
N THR A 16 14.50 42.75 2.97
CA THR A 16 13.50 42.49 1.93
C THR A 16 13.27 40.99 1.82
N ILE A 17 12.06 40.60 1.38
CA ILE A 17 11.69 39.20 1.13
C ILE A 17 12.73 38.51 0.24
N LYS A 18 13.27 39.23 -0.76
CA LYS A 18 14.34 38.73 -1.64
C LYS A 18 15.61 38.35 -0.85
N HIS A 19 16.06 39.22 0.05
CA HIS A 19 17.24 38.95 0.87
C HIS A 19 17.03 37.79 1.84
N MET A 20 15.86 37.72 2.48
CA MET A 20 15.51 36.64 3.42
C MET A 20 15.37 35.27 2.74
N LEU A 21 14.83 35.22 1.51
CA LEU A 21 14.52 33.96 0.83
C LEU A 21 15.63 33.46 -0.11
N ILE A 22 16.54 34.31 -0.58
CA ILE A 22 17.49 33.91 -1.63
C ILE A 22 18.94 34.13 -1.18
N GLU A 23 19.22 35.22 -0.49
CA GLU A 23 20.60 35.69 -0.31
C GLU A 23 21.16 35.45 1.11
N CYS A 24 20.29 35.26 2.11
CA CYS A 24 20.71 35.09 3.50
C CYS A 24 20.85 33.61 3.90
N PHE A 25 22.09 33.12 3.95
CA PHE A 25 22.43 31.73 4.27
C PHE A 25 21.92 31.26 5.65
N ARG A 26 21.85 32.14 6.66
CA ARG A 26 21.32 31.77 7.99
C ARG A 26 19.79 31.66 8.03
N TRP A 27 19.08 32.43 7.20
CA TRP A 27 17.66 32.19 6.96
C TRP A 27 17.43 30.88 6.20
N ASN A 28 18.39 30.42 5.40
CA ASN A 28 18.33 29.12 4.73
C ASN A 28 18.31 27.95 5.73
N SER A 29 19.13 28.01 6.78
CA SER A 29 19.18 26.96 7.81
C SER A 29 17.89 26.90 8.64
N ILE A 30 17.34 28.05 9.06
CA ILE A 30 16.05 28.11 9.79
C ILE A 30 14.90 27.61 8.90
N ARG A 31 14.95 27.89 7.59
CA ARG A 31 13.99 27.35 6.63
C ARG A 31 14.09 25.84 6.49
N HIS A 32 15.29 25.25 6.48
CA HIS A 32 15.41 23.79 6.48
C HIS A 32 14.71 23.18 7.70
N GLU A 33 14.93 23.70 8.92
CA GLU A 33 14.26 23.17 10.12
C GLU A 33 12.73 23.34 10.12
N THR A 34 12.21 24.41 9.50
CA THR A 34 10.76 24.72 9.52
C THR A 34 10.01 24.13 8.31
N ILE A 35 10.67 23.99 7.15
CA ILE A 35 10.09 23.49 5.89
C ILE A 35 10.11 21.96 5.84
N ILE A 36 11.07 21.29 6.49
CA ILE A 36 11.09 19.82 6.63
C ILE A 36 9.81 19.30 7.30
N PHE A 37 9.22 20.08 8.22
CA PHE A 37 7.95 19.71 8.88
C PHE A 37 6.69 20.12 8.10
N ASN A 38 6.77 20.96 7.08
CA ASN A 38 5.60 21.56 6.45
C ASN A 38 5.82 21.88 4.95
N ILE A 39 5.86 20.85 4.09
CA ILE A 39 5.38 20.86 2.69
C ILE A 39 6.44 20.49 1.62
N PRO A 40 6.31 19.32 0.96
CA PRO A 40 7.00 18.96 -0.30
C PRO A 40 6.62 19.80 -1.56
N ARG A 41 5.77 20.82 -1.45
CA ARG A 41 5.08 21.48 -2.59
C ARG A 41 5.67 22.82 -3.08
N LEU A 42 6.76 23.34 -2.54
CA LEU A 42 7.28 24.63 -3.02
C LEU A 42 8.04 24.55 -4.36
N TYR A 43 8.46 23.36 -4.80
CA TYR A 43 9.13 23.20 -6.09
C TYR A 43 8.20 23.23 -7.32
N ARG A 44 6.88 23.39 -7.15
CA ARG A 44 5.90 23.35 -8.27
C ARG A 44 5.47 24.73 -8.80
N THR A 45 5.76 25.85 -8.13
CA THR A 45 5.11 27.14 -8.46
C THR A 45 6.01 28.21 -9.07
N VAL A 46 7.21 27.88 -9.55
CA VAL A 46 8.08 28.85 -10.24
C VAL A 46 8.35 28.43 -11.68
N THR A 47 7.28 28.24 -12.45
CA THR A 47 7.24 28.58 -13.87
C THR A 47 5.80 28.92 -14.19
N ILE A 48 5.60 29.95 -15.03
CA ILE A 48 4.32 30.61 -15.38
C ILE A 48 3.98 31.82 -14.50
N ASP A 49 4.64 32.93 -14.83
CA ASP A 49 4.04 34.28 -14.82
C ASP A 49 3.99 34.65 -16.33
N GLN A 50 2.93 35.14 -16.96
CA GLN A 50 2.19 36.37 -16.68
C GLN A 50 0.81 36.35 -17.36
N SER A 51 -0.15 37.04 -16.71
CA SER A 51 -1.36 37.67 -17.27
C SER A 51 -2.32 36.83 -18.14
N THR A 52 -3.46 36.43 -17.58
CA THR A 52 -4.78 36.91 -18.03
C THR A 52 -5.88 36.49 -17.06
N ASN A 53 -6.74 37.44 -16.76
CA ASN A 53 -7.89 37.34 -15.88
C ASN A 53 -8.93 36.37 -16.46
N ASN A 54 -9.12 35.19 -15.88
CA ASN A 54 -10.24 34.29 -16.21
C ASN A 54 -10.61 33.39 -15.01
N GLN A 55 -11.53 33.88 -14.15
CA GLN A 55 -12.07 33.14 -13.00
C GLN A 55 -12.74 31.81 -13.39
N ALA A 56 -13.26 31.69 -14.63
CA ALA A 56 -13.85 30.47 -15.16
C ALA A 56 -12.80 29.39 -15.51
N LEU A 57 -11.61 29.78 -15.98
CA LEU A 57 -10.54 28.83 -16.29
C LEU A 57 -9.96 28.23 -15.00
N ASN A 58 -9.87 29.04 -13.94
CA ASN A 58 -9.43 28.58 -12.63
C ASN A 58 -10.38 27.53 -12.02
N GLN A 59 -11.69 27.60 -12.27
CA GLN A 59 -12.64 26.59 -11.79
C GLN A 59 -12.46 25.24 -12.50
N VAL A 60 -12.25 25.25 -13.82
CA VAL A 60 -11.98 24.03 -14.62
C VAL A 60 -10.63 23.40 -14.23
N ILE A 61 -9.60 24.24 -14.07
CA ILE A 61 -8.26 23.81 -13.61
C ILE A 61 -8.31 23.25 -12.18
N MET A 62 -9.18 23.77 -11.30
CA MET A 62 -9.36 23.26 -9.94
C MET A 62 -10.11 21.92 -9.90
N SER A 63 -11.07 21.67 -10.79
CA SER A 63 -11.78 20.38 -10.90
C SER A 63 -10.90 19.30 -11.53
N GLU A 64 -10.18 19.60 -12.60
CA GLU A 64 -9.20 18.67 -13.20
C GLU A 64 -8.06 18.37 -12.23
N ASN A 65 -7.61 19.37 -11.44
CA ASN A 65 -6.64 19.13 -10.38
C ASN A 65 -7.19 18.32 -9.22
N ARG A 66 -8.50 18.32 -8.92
CA ARG A 66 -9.06 17.46 -7.85
C ARG A 66 -9.09 16.00 -8.29
N GLU A 67 -9.45 15.72 -9.54
CA GLU A 67 -9.40 14.37 -10.09
C GLU A 67 -7.96 13.88 -10.27
N ASN A 68 -7.05 14.73 -10.76
CA ASN A 68 -5.62 14.42 -10.84
C ASN A 68 -4.95 14.31 -9.45
N LYS A 69 -5.40 15.04 -8.42
CA LYS A 69 -4.89 14.96 -7.04
C LYS A 69 -5.36 13.67 -6.33
N SER A 70 -6.51 13.12 -6.71
CA SER A 70 -6.95 11.79 -6.29
C SER A 70 -6.17 10.68 -7.00
N ARG A 71 -5.96 10.81 -8.32
CA ARG A 71 -5.19 9.84 -9.12
C ARG A 71 -3.68 9.82 -8.81
N THR A 72 -3.09 10.95 -8.43
CA THR A 72 -1.64 11.05 -8.15
C THR A 72 -1.22 10.48 -6.79
N ARG A 73 -2.12 10.48 -5.78
CA ARG A 73 -1.84 9.84 -4.47
C ARG A 73 -1.72 8.32 -4.54
N SER A 74 -2.36 7.69 -5.51
CA SER A 74 -2.34 6.22 -5.66
C SER A 74 -0.95 5.67 -5.99
N LEU A 75 -0.08 6.49 -6.60
CA LEU A 75 1.22 6.05 -7.11
C LEU A 75 2.40 6.45 -6.21
N GLU A 76 2.17 7.32 -5.23
CA GLU A 76 3.21 7.72 -4.27
C GLU A 76 3.59 6.51 -3.40
N PRO A 77 4.89 6.25 -3.17
CA PRO A 77 5.34 5.24 -2.22
C PRO A 77 4.90 5.59 -0.80
N GLU A 78 4.53 4.57 -0.03
CA GLU A 78 4.29 4.73 1.41
C GLU A 78 5.62 4.95 2.14
N ILE A 79 5.59 5.47 3.37
CA ILE A 79 6.80 5.62 4.18
C ILE A 79 7.30 4.24 4.59
N PHE A 80 8.59 3.96 4.38
CA PHE A 80 9.21 2.71 4.77
C PHE A 80 9.76 2.79 6.20
N THR A 81 9.08 2.11 7.10
CA THR A 81 9.38 2.03 8.54
C THR A 81 10.17 0.77 8.91
N ASN A 82 10.45 -0.12 7.95
CA ASN A 82 10.94 -1.49 8.18
C ASN A 82 10.06 -2.29 9.17
N ASP A 83 8.79 -1.91 9.32
CA ASP A 83 7.81 -2.72 10.03
C ASP A 83 7.27 -3.84 9.12
N GLU A 84 6.59 -4.80 9.74
CA GLU A 84 6.17 -6.06 9.14
C GLU A 84 5.21 -5.89 7.94
N SER A 85 4.70 -4.68 7.70
CA SER A 85 3.66 -4.42 6.71
C SER A 85 4.17 -4.21 5.28
N VAL A 86 5.44 -3.81 5.10
CA VAL A 86 5.97 -3.40 3.79
C VAL A 86 7.19 -4.22 3.36
N GLU A 87 7.06 -4.91 2.22
CA GLU A 87 8.15 -5.67 1.61
C GLU A 87 9.20 -4.74 0.97
N PRO A 88 10.49 -4.84 1.35
CA PRO A 88 11.55 -3.94 0.86
C PRO A 88 11.70 -3.92 -0.66
N PHE A 89 11.67 -5.09 -1.32
CA PHE A 89 11.77 -5.19 -2.77
C PHE A 89 10.59 -4.54 -3.48
N ARG A 90 9.37 -4.82 -3.03
CA ARG A 90 8.16 -4.22 -3.60
C ARG A 90 8.14 -2.71 -3.41
N TRP A 91 8.58 -2.25 -2.24
CA TRP A 91 8.65 -0.84 -1.90
C TRP A 91 9.67 -0.09 -2.76
N ILE A 92 10.91 -0.57 -2.86
CA ILE A 92 11.94 0.08 -3.67
C ILE A 92 11.54 0.10 -5.14
N ARG A 93 10.85 -0.94 -5.61
CA ARG A 93 10.29 -0.99 -6.97
C ARG A 93 9.22 0.08 -7.19
N ARG A 94 8.33 0.30 -6.22
CA ARG A 94 7.31 1.36 -6.27
C ARG A 94 7.95 2.75 -6.27
N TYR A 95 8.99 2.95 -5.47
CA TYR A 95 9.80 4.17 -5.46
C TYR A 95 10.44 4.46 -6.83
N GLU A 96 11.05 3.46 -7.47
CA GLU A 96 11.62 3.62 -8.81
C GLU A 96 10.57 4.00 -9.87
N LEU A 97 9.39 3.37 -9.82
CA LEU A 97 8.30 3.69 -10.75
C LEU A 97 7.77 5.10 -10.53
N TYR A 98 7.67 5.53 -9.27
CA TYR A 98 7.29 6.89 -8.92
C TYR A 98 8.32 7.92 -9.38
N SER A 99 9.59 7.66 -9.10
CA SER A 99 10.72 8.48 -9.57
C SER A 99 10.72 8.63 -11.10
N LYS A 100 10.51 7.53 -11.83
CA LYS A 100 10.43 7.55 -13.30
C LYS A 100 9.28 8.41 -13.80
N LYS A 101 8.13 8.35 -13.12
CA LYS A 101 6.95 9.16 -13.44
C LYS A 101 7.18 10.64 -13.18
N GLU A 102 7.84 10.99 -12.07
CA GLU A 102 8.14 12.37 -11.71
C GLU A 102 9.39 12.93 -12.42
N GLY A 103 10.07 12.10 -13.23
CA GLY A 103 11.22 12.50 -14.04
C GLY A 103 12.48 12.78 -13.22
N TRP A 104 12.69 12.05 -12.13
CA TRP A 104 13.89 12.22 -11.30
C TRP A 104 15.10 11.55 -11.96
N ASP A 105 16.23 12.24 -11.87
CA ASP A 105 17.55 11.69 -12.14
C ASP A 105 18.07 10.92 -10.93
N GLU A 106 19.19 10.20 -11.09
CA GLU A 106 19.76 9.39 -10.02
C GLU A 106 20.17 10.20 -8.78
N SER A 107 20.58 11.47 -8.97
CA SER A 107 20.92 12.37 -7.85
C SER A 107 19.68 12.65 -7.00
N LYS A 108 18.57 13.03 -7.65
CA LYS A 108 17.29 13.26 -6.97
C LYS A 108 16.73 12.00 -6.34
N GLN A 109 16.93 10.84 -6.96
CA GLN A 109 16.52 9.56 -6.37
C GLN A 109 17.21 9.30 -5.04
N LEU A 110 18.49 9.65 -4.90
CA LEU A 110 19.22 9.52 -3.64
C LEU A 110 18.80 10.57 -2.63
N GLU A 111 18.80 11.84 -3.03
CA GLU A 111 18.46 12.97 -2.16
C GLU A 111 17.05 12.86 -1.57
N LEU A 112 16.08 12.43 -2.38
CA LEU A 112 14.69 12.33 -1.95
C LEU A 112 14.37 11.01 -1.25
N LEU A 113 15.28 10.03 -1.25
CA LEU A 113 15.03 8.73 -0.61
C LEU A 113 14.75 8.91 0.89
N GLU A 114 15.48 9.80 1.55
CA GLU A 114 15.34 10.14 2.97
C GLU A 114 13.89 10.49 3.35
N LEU A 115 13.16 11.16 2.45
CA LEU A 115 11.79 11.59 2.67
C LEU A 115 10.78 10.45 2.77
N PHE A 116 11.14 9.26 2.25
CA PHE A 116 10.28 8.09 2.25
C PHE A 116 10.75 7.01 3.21
N LEU A 117 11.75 7.30 4.04
CA LEU A 117 12.23 6.40 5.10
C LEU A 117 11.87 6.96 6.46
N ASP A 118 11.63 6.07 7.43
CA ASP A 118 11.40 6.47 8.82
C ASP A 118 12.01 5.44 9.80
N GLY A 119 12.17 5.85 11.05
CA GLY A 119 12.67 5.04 12.15
C GLY A 119 14.02 4.38 11.85
N LYS A 120 14.07 3.04 11.93
CA LYS A 120 15.31 2.28 11.74
C LYS A 120 15.86 2.38 10.32
N ALA A 121 14.98 2.60 9.32
CA ALA A 121 15.40 2.71 7.94
C ALA A 121 16.05 4.07 7.66
N LEU A 122 15.47 5.15 8.19
CA LEU A 122 16.05 6.48 8.11
C LEU A 122 17.41 6.56 8.80
N ASN A 123 17.50 6.09 10.04
CA ASN A 123 18.76 6.08 10.80
C ASN A 123 19.88 5.31 10.07
N TRP A 124 19.54 4.23 9.36
CA TRP A 124 20.49 3.48 8.55
C TRP A 124 20.94 4.29 7.32
N PHE A 125 20.01 4.98 6.66
CA PHE A 125 20.30 5.78 5.47
C PHE A 125 21.18 6.98 5.80
N GLU A 126 20.87 7.74 6.85
CA GLU A 126 21.68 8.87 7.32
C GLU A 126 23.14 8.48 7.62
N GLN A 127 23.37 7.28 8.16
CA GLN A 127 24.73 6.79 8.43
C GLN A 127 25.51 6.39 7.17
N LYS A 128 24.81 6.14 6.06
CA LYS A 128 25.37 5.59 4.83
C LYS A 128 25.25 6.51 3.63
N VAL A 129 24.50 7.61 3.73
CA VAL A 129 24.19 8.51 2.61
C VAL A 129 25.47 9.03 1.92
N ASP A 130 26.49 9.41 2.70
CA ASP A 130 27.78 9.88 2.18
C ASP A 130 28.57 8.80 1.43
N SER A 131 28.24 7.53 1.63
CA SER A 131 28.91 6.39 0.97
C SER A 131 28.29 6.03 -0.38
N PHE A 132 27.07 6.51 -0.68
CA PHE A 132 26.37 6.20 -1.93
C PHE A 132 26.69 7.24 -2.99
N LYS A 133 27.25 6.78 -4.12
CA LYS A 133 27.56 7.63 -5.29
C LYS A 133 26.53 7.50 -6.40
N THR A 134 25.82 6.39 -6.45
CA THR A 134 24.81 6.09 -7.45
C THR A 134 23.56 5.53 -6.79
N TRP A 135 22.41 5.72 -7.44
CA TRP A 135 21.16 5.10 -6.99
C TRP A 135 21.29 3.58 -6.88
N LYS A 136 22.04 2.97 -7.81
CA LYS A 136 22.29 1.53 -7.84
C LYS A 136 22.94 1.04 -6.55
N ASP A 137 23.97 1.72 -6.07
CA ASP A 137 24.68 1.34 -4.83
C ASP A 137 23.75 1.42 -3.61
N ALA A 138 22.94 2.49 -3.52
CA ALA A 138 21.97 2.66 -2.45
C ALA A 138 20.88 1.59 -2.46
N LYS A 139 20.36 1.25 -3.65
CA LYS A 139 19.37 0.19 -3.83
C LYS A 139 19.90 -1.18 -3.41
N GLU A 140 21.10 -1.54 -3.87
CA GLU A 140 21.73 -2.82 -3.52
C GLU A 140 22.00 -2.90 -2.01
N ALA A 141 22.49 -1.82 -1.40
CA ALA A 141 22.70 -1.76 0.04
C ALA A 141 21.39 -1.80 0.84
N PHE A 142 20.33 -1.14 0.36
CA PHE A 142 18.99 -1.16 0.96
C PHE A 142 18.43 -2.58 0.97
N LEU A 143 18.44 -3.27 -0.18
CA LEU A 143 17.99 -4.66 -0.27
C LEU A 143 18.88 -5.57 0.56
N SER A 144 20.20 -5.43 0.50
CA SER A 144 21.09 -6.24 1.35
C SER A 144 20.82 -6.07 2.85
N LYS A 145 20.42 -4.87 3.30
CA LYS A 145 20.12 -4.60 4.70
C LYS A 145 18.74 -5.10 5.13
N PHE A 146 17.70 -4.77 4.35
CA PHE A 146 16.31 -4.97 4.74
C PHE A 146 15.67 -6.20 4.11
N ASP A 147 16.21 -6.71 3.02
CA ASP A 147 15.80 -7.94 2.30
C ASP A 147 16.69 -9.15 2.66
N SER A 148 17.42 -9.07 3.79
CA SER A 148 18.36 -10.12 4.24
C SER A 148 17.66 -11.38 4.78
N HIS A 149 18.43 -12.38 5.22
CA HIS A 149 17.94 -13.59 5.91
C HIS A 149 16.97 -13.29 7.08
N GLU A 150 16.97 -12.08 7.63
CA GLU A 150 15.95 -11.65 8.60
C GLU A 150 14.53 -11.60 8.00
N THR A 151 14.38 -11.31 6.71
CA THR A 151 13.09 -11.32 5.98
C THR A 151 12.63 -12.74 5.69
N GLU A 152 13.55 -13.65 5.39
CA GLU A 152 13.30 -15.09 5.28
C GLU A 152 12.82 -15.65 6.63
N LEU A 153 13.56 -15.38 7.71
CA LEU A 153 13.21 -15.78 9.07
C LEU A 153 11.88 -15.17 9.53
N ARG A 154 11.59 -13.91 9.16
CA ARG A 154 10.30 -13.26 9.43
C ARG A 154 9.16 -13.96 8.69
N SER A 155 9.31 -14.20 7.39
CA SER A 155 8.30 -14.86 6.58
C SER A 155 8.05 -16.31 7.04
N TRP A 156 9.10 -16.99 7.53
CA TRP A 156 8.98 -18.29 8.15
C TRP A 156 8.17 -18.26 9.46
N ARG A 157 8.39 -17.26 10.33
CA ARG A 157 7.57 -17.10 11.57
C ARG A 157 6.11 -16.80 11.24
N GLU A 158 5.87 -15.90 10.28
CA GLU A 158 4.52 -15.57 9.84
C GLU A 158 3.81 -16.83 9.31
N LEU A 159 4.50 -17.63 8.48
CA LEU A 159 4.00 -18.90 7.96
C LEU A 159 3.63 -19.90 9.07
N GLN A 160 4.42 -19.96 10.16
CA GLN A 160 4.12 -20.84 11.30
C GLN A 160 2.84 -20.43 12.04
N THR A 161 2.57 -19.13 12.13
CA THR A 161 1.38 -18.58 12.79
C THR A 161 0.17 -18.44 11.88
N LEU A 162 0.35 -18.59 10.56
CA LEU A 162 -0.68 -18.39 9.57
C LEU A 162 -1.86 -19.34 9.78
N LYS A 163 -3.07 -18.77 9.76
CA LYS A 163 -4.34 -19.47 9.83
C LYS A 163 -5.35 -18.77 8.93
N GLN A 164 -6.08 -19.54 8.13
CA GLN A 164 -7.16 -19.04 7.29
C GLN A 164 -8.31 -18.52 8.17
N ASN A 165 -8.81 -17.33 7.86
CA ASN A 165 -10.00 -16.78 8.53
C ASN A 165 -11.29 -17.46 8.01
N LYS A 166 -12.33 -17.52 8.83
CA LYS A 166 -13.64 -18.13 8.48
C LYS A 166 -14.36 -17.39 7.34
N GLU A 167 -14.13 -16.09 7.22
CA GLU A 167 -14.75 -15.22 6.21
C GLU A 167 -13.85 -15.01 4.98
N GLU A 168 -12.60 -15.45 5.05
CA GLU A 168 -11.62 -15.29 3.98
C GLU A 168 -11.80 -16.37 2.91
N ASP A 169 -11.83 -15.93 1.66
CA ASP A 169 -11.88 -16.78 0.49
C ASP A 169 -10.63 -17.67 0.41
N LEU A 170 -10.80 -18.94 0.08
CA LEU A 170 -9.68 -19.87 -0.01
C LEU A 170 -8.65 -19.45 -1.06
N GLU A 171 -9.08 -18.87 -2.19
CA GLU A 171 -8.17 -18.40 -3.25
C GLU A 171 -7.31 -17.23 -2.77
N GLU A 172 -7.93 -16.26 -2.07
CA GLU A 172 -7.18 -15.16 -1.45
C GLU A 172 -6.17 -15.65 -0.41
N PHE A 173 -6.57 -16.64 0.40
CA PHE A 173 -5.67 -17.26 1.38
C PHE A 173 -4.49 -18.00 0.72
N ILE A 174 -4.74 -18.73 -0.37
CA ILE A 174 -3.70 -19.43 -1.13
C ILE A 174 -2.70 -18.43 -1.72
N LEU A 175 -3.17 -17.29 -2.25
CA LEU A 175 -2.28 -16.25 -2.73
C LEU A 175 -1.39 -15.67 -1.62
N LYS A 176 -1.89 -15.60 -0.38
CA LYS A 176 -1.09 -15.16 0.77
C LYS A 176 -0.04 -16.19 1.16
N ILE A 177 -0.39 -17.48 1.23
CA ILE A 177 0.57 -18.53 1.63
C ILE A 177 1.66 -18.74 0.57
N GLU A 178 1.34 -18.66 -0.73
CA GLU A 178 2.34 -18.76 -1.81
C GLU A 178 3.35 -17.63 -1.77
N LYS A 179 2.89 -16.39 -1.54
CA LYS A 179 3.80 -15.25 -1.34
C LYS A 179 4.75 -15.48 -0.17
N LEU A 180 4.28 -16.11 0.91
CA LEU A 180 5.14 -16.45 2.05
C LEU A 180 6.14 -17.56 1.71
N PHE A 181 5.77 -18.55 0.90
CA PHE A 181 6.70 -19.58 0.41
C PHE A 181 7.80 -18.99 -0.47
N GLU A 182 7.46 -18.06 -1.36
CA GLU A 182 8.43 -17.33 -2.18
C GLU A 182 9.40 -16.54 -1.30
N ARG A 183 8.88 -15.78 -0.32
CA ARG A 183 9.68 -14.95 0.60
C ARG A 183 10.58 -15.73 1.55
N SER A 184 10.19 -16.95 1.90
CA SER A 184 10.98 -17.85 2.74
C SER A 184 11.84 -18.84 1.95
N ASN A 185 11.88 -18.70 0.62
CA ASN A 185 12.61 -19.60 -0.29
C ASN A 185 12.28 -21.09 -0.07
N ILE A 186 11.04 -21.40 0.33
CA ILE A 186 10.59 -22.78 0.53
C ILE A 186 10.27 -23.39 -0.84
N ARG A 187 11.13 -24.30 -1.27
CA ARG A 187 10.96 -25.07 -2.53
C ARG A 187 10.46 -26.49 -2.30
N ASP A 188 10.53 -26.97 -1.06
CA ASP A 188 10.14 -28.33 -0.72
C ASP A 188 8.60 -28.47 -0.71
N SER A 189 8.09 -29.25 -1.65
CA SER A 189 6.64 -29.51 -1.81
C SER A 189 6.03 -30.17 -0.56
N THR A 190 6.80 -30.98 0.18
CA THR A 190 6.33 -31.58 1.43
C THR A 190 6.18 -30.57 2.56
N ILE A 191 7.07 -29.56 2.61
CA ILE A 191 6.97 -28.45 3.56
C ILE A 191 5.77 -27.57 3.18
N LYS A 192 5.61 -27.24 1.90
CA LYS A 192 4.44 -26.49 1.41
C LYS A 192 3.13 -27.18 1.81
N PHE A 193 3.04 -28.49 1.56
CA PHE A 193 1.89 -29.30 1.94
C PHE A 193 1.61 -29.27 3.45
N LYS A 194 2.63 -29.48 4.29
CA LYS A 194 2.46 -29.43 5.76
C LYS A 194 2.00 -28.04 6.23
N CYS A 195 2.57 -26.97 5.67
CA CYS A 195 2.19 -25.61 6.00
C CYS A 195 0.72 -25.36 5.64
N LEU A 196 0.31 -25.67 4.41
CA LEU A 196 -1.08 -25.57 3.96
C LEU A 196 -2.02 -26.35 4.86
N LEU A 197 -1.74 -27.64 5.09
CA LEU A 197 -2.58 -28.51 5.91
C LEU A 197 -2.73 -27.98 7.34
N SER A 198 -1.68 -27.36 7.89
CA SER A 198 -1.72 -26.80 9.25
C SER A 198 -2.47 -25.46 9.34
N SER A 199 -2.61 -24.74 8.23
CA SER A 199 -3.05 -23.34 8.19
C SER A 199 -4.45 -23.14 7.63
N VAL A 200 -4.92 -24.00 6.72
CA VAL A 200 -6.29 -23.95 6.15
C VAL A 200 -7.36 -24.26 7.20
N LEU A 201 -8.61 -23.84 6.93
CA LEU A 201 -9.73 -24.11 7.83
C LEU A 201 -9.94 -25.63 8.07
N PRO A 202 -10.40 -26.03 9.27
CA PRO A 202 -10.62 -27.45 9.61
C PRO A 202 -11.53 -28.21 8.65
N LYS A 203 -12.44 -27.54 7.93
CA LYS A 203 -13.29 -28.17 6.91
C LYS A 203 -12.47 -28.75 5.75
N TYR A 204 -11.48 -27.99 5.27
CA TYR A 204 -10.57 -28.44 4.21
C TYR A 204 -9.55 -29.45 4.73
N GLN A 205 -9.03 -29.26 5.95
CA GLN A 205 -8.14 -30.25 6.59
C GLN A 205 -8.77 -31.64 6.64
N LYS A 206 -10.04 -31.71 7.08
CA LYS A 206 -10.79 -32.97 7.14
C LYS A 206 -10.99 -33.59 5.76
N LEU A 207 -11.27 -32.78 4.74
CA LEU A 207 -11.41 -33.24 3.36
C LEU A 207 -10.09 -33.88 2.86
N ILE A 208 -8.98 -33.17 3.00
CA ILE A 208 -7.64 -33.63 2.58
C ILE A 208 -7.28 -34.96 3.26
N ILE A 209 -7.53 -35.07 4.57
CA ILE A 209 -7.25 -36.29 5.35
C ILE A 209 -8.16 -37.46 4.91
N LYS A 210 -9.45 -37.18 4.67
CA LYS A 210 -10.44 -38.18 4.24
C LYS A 210 -10.11 -38.75 2.85
N GLU A 211 -9.75 -37.87 1.93
CA GLU A 211 -9.33 -38.19 0.56
C GLU A 211 -7.91 -38.81 0.51
N LYS A 212 -7.18 -38.80 1.64
CA LYS A 212 -5.79 -39.28 1.77
C LYS A 212 -4.81 -38.61 0.80
N ILE A 213 -5.06 -37.34 0.51
CA ILE A 213 -4.24 -36.51 -0.36
C ILE A 213 -2.85 -36.31 0.27
N LYS A 214 -1.81 -36.40 -0.55
CA LYS A 214 -0.40 -36.24 -0.12
C LYS A 214 0.36 -35.19 -0.90
N SER A 215 -0.23 -34.66 -1.96
CA SER A 215 0.38 -33.62 -2.80
C SER A 215 -0.22 -32.26 -2.45
N TYR A 216 0.63 -31.23 -2.54
CA TYR A 216 0.21 -29.84 -2.39
C TYR A 216 -0.79 -29.44 -3.48
N ASP A 217 -0.50 -29.72 -4.75
CA ASP A 217 -1.34 -29.32 -5.89
C ASP A 217 -2.72 -30.01 -5.87
N GLU A 218 -2.73 -31.27 -5.48
CA GLU A 218 -3.97 -32.05 -5.31
C GLU A 218 -4.81 -31.48 -4.15
N ALA A 219 -4.16 -31.12 -3.03
CA ALA A 219 -4.84 -30.51 -1.89
C ALA A 219 -5.46 -29.15 -2.24
N LEU A 220 -4.77 -28.34 -3.05
CA LEU A 220 -5.30 -27.07 -3.54
C LEU A 220 -6.53 -27.29 -4.42
N THR A 221 -6.41 -28.16 -5.42
CA THR A 221 -7.47 -28.43 -6.40
C THR A 221 -8.73 -28.93 -5.69
N THR A 222 -8.60 -29.95 -4.84
CA THR A 222 -9.73 -30.52 -4.09
C THR A 222 -10.37 -29.52 -3.12
N SER A 223 -9.55 -28.67 -2.47
CA SER A 223 -10.09 -27.67 -1.53
C SER A 223 -10.83 -26.54 -2.25
N LEU A 224 -10.34 -26.11 -3.42
CA LEU A 224 -10.97 -25.09 -4.26
C LEU A 224 -12.27 -25.61 -4.88
N GLU A 225 -12.28 -26.84 -5.40
CA GLU A 225 -13.49 -27.50 -5.91
C GLU A 225 -14.56 -27.60 -4.82
N GLN A 226 -14.17 -28.00 -3.60
CA GLN A 226 -15.10 -28.05 -2.47
C GLN A 226 -15.68 -26.67 -2.14
N GLU A 227 -14.87 -25.61 -2.17
CA GLU A 227 -15.38 -24.26 -1.91
C GLU A 227 -16.35 -23.79 -3.00
N ALA A 228 -16.06 -24.09 -4.27
CA ALA A 228 -16.95 -23.79 -5.37
C ALA A 228 -18.30 -24.52 -5.23
N VAL A 229 -18.29 -25.80 -4.86
CA VAL A 229 -19.51 -26.58 -4.59
C VAL A 229 -20.29 -25.97 -3.42
N GLU A 230 -19.62 -25.58 -2.33
CA GLU A 230 -20.28 -24.93 -1.19
C GLU A 230 -20.93 -23.59 -1.57
N LYS A 231 -20.27 -22.80 -2.42
CA LYS A 231 -20.82 -21.53 -2.94
C LYS A 231 -22.08 -21.79 -3.78
N ILE A 232 -22.02 -22.77 -4.69
CA ILE A 232 -23.17 -23.16 -5.54
C ILE A 232 -24.34 -23.65 -4.69
N CYS A 233 -24.11 -24.61 -3.77
CA CYS A 233 -25.18 -25.13 -2.92
C CYS A 233 -25.81 -24.06 -2.04
N ARG A 234 -25.06 -23.05 -1.58
CA ARG A 234 -25.62 -21.91 -0.85
C ARG A 234 -26.52 -21.04 -1.71
N MET A 235 -26.18 -20.85 -2.99
CA MET A 235 -27.04 -20.12 -3.93
C MET A 235 -28.38 -20.84 -4.12
N ASP A 236 -28.37 -22.16 -4.29
CA ASP A 236 -29.58 -22.98 -4.44
C ASP A 236 -30.50 -22.91 -3.21
N VAL A 237 -29.94 -22.74 -2.00
CA VAL A 237 -30.71 -22.60 -0.75
C VAL A 237 -31.38 -21.23 -0.66
N ILE A 238 -30.67 -20.16 -1.03
CA ILE A 238 -31.20 -18.79 -1.03
C ILE A 238 -32.33 -18.67 -2.08
N GLU A 239 -32.15 -19.22 -3.28
CA GLU A 239 -33.20 -19.24 -4.31
C GLU A 239 -34.46 -19.94 -3.78
N LYS A 240 -34.31 -21.13 -3.17
CA LYS A 240 -35.45 -21.86 -2.58
C LYS A 240 -36.10 -21.13 -1.41
N GLU A 241 -35.34 -20.43 -0.58
CA GLU A 241 -35.87 -19.63 0.53
C GLU A 241 -36.65 -18.41 0.02
N THR A 242 -36.14 -17.73 -1.03
CA THR A 242 -36.84 -16.60 -1.66
C THR A 242 -38.11 -17.02 -2.40
N GLU A 243 -38.10 -18.17 -3.08
CA GLU A 243 -39.29 -18.77 -3.70
C GLU A 243 -40.33 -19.18 -2.64
N SER A 244 -39.88 -19.78 -1.53
CA SER A 244 -40.75 -20.17 -0.42
C SER A 244 -41.36 -18.96 0.29
N GLN A 245 -40.62 -17.87 0.45
CA GLN A 245 -41.13 -16.62 1.01
C GLN A 245 -42.11 -15.93 0.05
N GLY A 246 -41.83 -15.90 -1.25
CA GLY A 246 -42.74 -15.38 -2.28
C GLY A 246 -44.06 -16.16 -2.34
N PHE A 247 -44.01 -17.49 -2.27
CA PHE A 247 -45.19 -18.34 -2.24
C PHE A 247 -46.04 -18.11 -0.97
N ASN A 248 -45.39 -17.94 0.19
CA ASN A 248 -46.09 -17.65 1.45
C ASN A 248 -46.78 -16.28 1.47
N ILE A 249 -46.18 -15.26 0.84
CA ILE A 249 -46.79 -13.93 0.70
C ILE A 249 -48.04 -14.03 -0.18
N GLN A 250 -47.95 -14.70 -1.33
CA GLN A 250 -49.05 -14.81 -2.29
C GLN A 250 -50.23 -15.65 -1.75
N VAL A 251 -49.95 -16.69 -0.95
CA VAL A 251 -50.98 -17.47 -0.24
C VAL A 251 -51.70 -16.64 0.83
N ASN A 252 -50.99 -15.73 1.52
CA ASN A 252 -51.60 -14.87 2.54
C ASN A 252 -52.47 -13.77 1.92
N GLU A 253 -52.12 -13.25 0.75
CA GLU A 253 -52.94 -12.29 -0.01
C GLU A 253 -54.25 -12.95 -0.53
N LEU A 254 -54.17 -14.20 -1.00
CA LEU A 254 -55.35 -14.98 -1.41
C LEU A 254 -56.27 -15.30 -0.22
N LYS A 255 -55.72 -15.58 0.97
CA LYS A 255 -56.53 -15.79 2.18
C LYS A 255 -57.21 -14.51 2.67
N HIS A 256 -56.58 -13.35 2.50
CA HIS A 256 -57.18 -12.06 2.86
C HIS A 256 -58.30 -11.62 1.91
N THR A 257 -58.20 -11.96 0.62
CA THR A 257 -59.23 -11.64 -0.38
C THR A 257 -60.48 -12.51 -0.23
N VAL A 258 -60.33 -13.81 0.07
CA VAL A 258 -61.46 -14.72 0.31
C VAL A 258 -62.24 -14.36 1.59
N LYS A 259 -61.55 -13.86 2.63
CA LYS A 259 -62.18 -13.48 3.91
C LYS A 259 -62.99 -12.18 3.82
N ASN A 260 -62.75 -11.35 2.81
CA ASN A 260 -63.47 -10.10 2.57
C ASN A 260 -64.67 -10.27 1.62
N SER A 261 -64.86 -11.44 1.00
CA SER A 261 -66.02 -11.74 0.15
C SER A 261 -67.16 -12.48 0.85
N GLU A 262 -67.00 -12.84 2.12
CA GLU A 262 -68.00 -13.58 2.92
C GLU A 262 -68.74 -12.71 3.97
N ASN A 263 -68.57 -11.39 3.92
CA ASN A 263 -69.32 -10.42 4.76
C ASN A 263 -70.23 -9.52 3.92
#